data_AF-A0A934EKJ0-F1
#
_entry.id   AF-A0A934EKJ0-F1
#
_cell.length_a   1.000
_cell.length_b   1.000
_cell.length_c   1.000
_cell.angle_alpha   90.00
_cell.angle_beta   90.00
_cell.angle_gamma   90.00
#
_symmetry.space_group_name_H-M   'P 1'
#
loop_
_entity.id
_entity.type
_entity.pdbx_description
1 polymer ?
#
loop_
_entity_poly.entity_id
_entity_poly.type
_entity_poly.pdbx_seq_one_letter_code
_entity_poly.pdbx_strand_id
1 'polypeptide(L)'
;MNNNTGNIKDTLRWNGASWLRVFLCTALIFSTVPVARRIQRYVHNTIGSEFFTYTVLVIILSLFAVLLYFFIFRLNVKSKSQYAWLIMSSGFYIYTTLQLRKYPEEAIHLLEFGLLSYFLFKALSHRIRDWTVYISTILCVLFIGTIDEFIQWVTPGRRWDYGDVGINALAGVFFVLAVGKGIKPDIVRGPVKRASVNLLAIIMTINVLFLGLCLSNTPASVTRYTELFHGLSWLRLEEPMTQYGFRHKDAETGPFYSQMTLDRLRKIDTRKAGNIFTLFSLKTAWSLIVVIIGSVWAFGGFWKRRLNDDCPKAGKGHSKV
;
A
#
# COMPACT_ATOMS: atom_id res chain seq x y z
N MET A 1 -25.83 -24.49 -36.49
CA MET A 1 -24.53 -24.34 -35.79
C MET A 1 -24.00 -22.97 -36.13
N ASN A 2 -24.20 -21.99 -35.24
CA ASN A 2 -23.87 -20.60 -35.53
C ASN A 2 -22.46 -20.26 -35.07
N ASN A 3 -21.61 -19.87 -36.01
CA ASN A 3 -20.26 -19.39 -35.81
C ASN A 3 -20.27 -18.07 -35.03
N ASN A 4 -20.19 -18.16 -33.71
CA ASN A 4 -19.99 -17.00 -32.84
C ASN A 4 -18.51 -16.94 -32.40
N THR A 5 -17.62 -16.82 -33.39
CA THR A 5 -16.19 -16.48 -33.20
C THR A 5 -15.96 -14.97 -33.33
N GLY A 6 -17.00 -14.18 -33.07
CA GLY A 6 -16.90 -12.72 -32.93
C GLY A 6 -16.25 -12.34 -31.60
N ASN A 7 -15.08 -11.72 -31.68
CA ASN A 7 -14.48 -10.84 -30.65
C ASN A 7 -13.98 -11.41 -29.32
N ILE A 8 -13.17 -12.49 -29.35
CA ILE A 8 -12.23 -12.76 -28.24
C ILE A 8 -11.15 -11.65 -28.13
N LYS A 9 -10.86 -10.93 -29.23
CA LYS A 9 -9.87 -9.83 -29.26
C LYS A 9 -10.27 -8.56 -28.51
N ASP A 10 -11.55 -8.38 -28.14
CA ASP A 10 -11.99 -7.21 -27.36
C ASP A 10 -11.69 -7.30 -25.86
N THR A 11 -11.26 -8.47 -25.37
CA THR A 11 -11.10 -8.72 -23.93
C THR A 11 -9.76 -8.28 -23.34
N LEU A 12 -8.89 -7.63 -24.11
CA LEU A 12 -7.57 -7.18 -23.67
C LEU A 12 -7.24 -5.72 -24.04
N ARG A 13 -8.24 -4.88 -24.37
CA ARG A 13 -7.96 -3.46 -24.63
C ARG A 13 -7.68 -2.73 -23.31
N TRP A 14 -6.47 -2.18 -23.24
CA TRP A 14 -6.05 -1.22 -22.22
C TRP A 14 -7.08 -0.08 -22.16
N ASN A 15 -7.80 0.05 -21.05
CA ASN A 15 -8.76 1.13 -20.89
C ASN A 15 -8.02 2.41 -20.47
N GLY A 16 -7.56 3.16 -21.47
CA GLY A 16 -6.81 4.40 -21.25
C GLY A 16 -7.52 5.38 -20.34
N ALA A 17 -8.86 5.48 -20.41
CA ALA A 17 -9.63 6.37 -19.53
C ALA A 17 -9.59 5.93 -18.05
N SER A 18 -9.54 4.64 -17.76
CA SER A 18 -9.45 4.16 -16.37
C SER A 18 -8.05 4.40 -15.79
N TRP A 19 -7.01 4.16 -16.58
CA TRP A 19 -5.62 4.45 -16.18
C TRP A 19 -5.32 5.95 -16.09
N LEU A 20 -5.95 6.78 -16.94
CA LEU A 20 -5.86 8.22 -16.84
C LEU A 20 -6.38 8.71 -15.48
N ARG A 21 -7.47 8.14 -14.96
CA ARG A 21 -7.99 8.48 -13.62
C ARG A 21 -7.02 8.07 -12.50
N VAL A 22 -6.36 6.92 -12.63
CA VAL A 22 -5.30 6.51 -11.70
C VAL A 22 -4.17 7.54 -11.73
N PHE A 23 -3.67 7.87 -12.92
CA PHE A 23 -2.58 8.84 -13.09
C PHE A 23 -2.94 10.22 -12.54
N LEU A 24 -4.13 10.75 -12.87
CA LEU A 24 -4.58 12.04 -12.37
C LEU A 24 -4.73 12.05 -10.84
N CYS A 25 -5.28 10.97 -10.26
CA CYS A 25 -5.40 10.85 -8.80
C CYS A 25 -4.01 10.79 -8.13
N THR A 26 -3.09 9.98 -8.65
CA THR A 26 -1.73 9.88 -8.14
C THR A 26 -0.96 11.19 -8.30
N ALA A 27 -1.07 11.86 -9.46
CA ALA A 27 -0.45 13.16 -9.69
C ALA A 27 -1.00 14.23 -8.74
N LEU A 28 -2.30 14.19 -8.45
CA LEU A 28 -2.91 15.09 -7.47
C LEU A 28 -2.30 14.86 -6.08
N ILE A 29 -2.25 13.61 -5.59
CA ILE A 29 -1.62 13.25 -4.31
C ILE A 29 -0.17 13.76 -4.26
N PHE A 30 0.65 13.43 -5.26
CA PHE A 30 2.05 13.88 -5.25
C PHE A 30 2.20 15.40 -5.33
N SER A 31 1.27 16.09 -5.99
CA SER A 31 1.30 17.56 -6.08
C SER A 31 0.95 18.26 -4.76
N THR A 32 0.28 17.58 -3.81
CA THR A 32 -0.02 18.17 -2.51
C THR A 32 1.21 18.16 -1.59
N VAL A 33 2.14 17.22 -1.75
CA VAL A 33 3.31 17.03 -0.86
C VAL A 33 4.09 18.32 -0.58
N PRO A 34 4.50 19.14 -1.59
CA PRO A 34 5.26 20.36 -1.34
C PRO A 34 4.48 21.45 -0.62
N VAL A 35 3.14 21.43 -0.73
CA VAL A 35 2.25 22.49 -0.22
C VAL A 35 1.54 22.06 1.07
N ALA A 36 1.54 20.77 1.39
CA ALA A 36 0.79 20.15 2.49
C ALA A 36 1.03 20.87 3.82
N ARG A 37 2.28 21.15 4.19
CA ARG A 37 2.62 21.87 5.43
C ARG A 37 2.11 23.30 5.49
N ARG A 38 2.00 23.98 4.34
CA ARG A 38 1.45 25.34 4.29
C ARG A 38 -0.05 25.28 4.52
N ILE A 39 -0.74 24.33 3.90
CA ILE A 39 -2.18 24.09 4.08
C ILE A 39 -2.46 23.68 5.53
N GLN A 40 -1.71 22.73 6.08
CA GLN A 40 -1.85 22.25 7.46
C GLN A 40 -1.73 23.40 8.47
N ARG A 41 -0.68 24.22 8.38
CA ARG A 41 -0.51 25.38 9.27
C ARG A 41 -1.63 26.40 9.11
N TYR A 42 -2.06 26.66 7.88
CA TYR A 42 -3.15 27.59 7.62
C TYR A 42 -4.46 27.11 8.26
N VAL A 43 -4.84 25.84 8.04
CA VAL A 43 -6.05 25.24 8.62
C VAL A 43 -5.96 25.20 10.15
N HIS A 44 -4.81 24.78 10.68
CA HIS A 44 -4.56 24.73 12.12
C HIS A 44 -4.77 26.11 12.77
N ASN A 45 -4.23 27.16 12.17
CA ASN A 45 -4.32 28.52 12.72
C ASN A 45 -5.70 29.16 12.55
N THR A 46 -6.48 28.72 11.56
CA THR A 46 -7.77 29.37 11.23
C THR A 46 -8.96 28.67 11.89
N ILE A 47 -9.00 27.34 11.87
CA ILE A 47 -10.16 26.53 12.27
C ILE A 47 -9.79 25.51 13.36
N GLY A 48 -8.52 25.11 13.44
CA GLY A 48 -8.03 24.09 14.37
C GLY A 48 -7.74 22.75 13.70
N SER A 49 -6.90 21.93 14.33
CA SER A 49 -6.42 20.65 13.79
C SER A 49 -7.52 19.59 13.65
N GLU A 50 -8.52 19.61 14.53
CA GLU A 50 -9.65 18.66 14.53
C GLU A 50 -10.49 18.73 13.24
N PHE A 51 -10.39 19.85 12.49
CA PHE A 51 -11.07 20.01 11.21
C PHE A 51 -10.79 18.85 10.24
N PHE A 52 -9.53 18.38 10.18
CA PHE A 52 -9.15 17.27 9.31
C PHE A 52 -9.86 15.97 9.69
N THR A 53 -9.84 15.62 10.99
CA THR A 53 -10.54 14.44 11.51
C THR A 53 -12.03 14.49 11.23
N TYR A 54 -12.70 15.60 11.53
CA TYR A 54 -14.14 15.72 11.28
C TYR A 54 -14.49 15.67 9.80
N THR A 55 -13.69 16.31 8.95
CA THR A 55 -13.88 16.26 7.49
C THR A 55 -13.81 14.82 7.00
N VAL A 56 -12.81 14.06 7.43
CA VAL A 56 -12.66 12.65 7.05
C VAL A 56 -13.83 11.80 7.55
N LEU A 57 -14.25 11.96 8.81
CA LEU A 57 -15.39 11.25 9.37
C LEU A 57 -16.70 11.56 8.62
N VAL A 58 -16.96 12.83 8.31
CA VAL A 58 -18.16 13.25 7.56
C VAL A 58 -18.18 12.62 6.18
N ILE A 59 -17.04 12.62 5.46
CA ILE A 59 -16.94 12.00 4.13
C ILE A 59 -17.18 10.49 4.21
N ILE A 60 -16.54 9.79 5.15
CA ILE A 60 -16.70 8.32 5.32
C ILE A 60 -18.15 7.97 5.67
N LEU A 61 -18.75 8.68 6.63
CA LEU A 61 -20.14 8.46 7.05
C LEU A 61 -21.12 8.74 5.92
N SER A 62 -20.89 9.80 5.15
CA SER A 62 -21.72 10.14 3.98
C SER A 62 -21.64 9.06 2.90
N LEU A 63 -20.43 8.60 2.56
CA LEU A 63 -20.23 7.50 1.61
C LEU A 63 -20.88 6.20 2.09
N PHE A 64 -20.73 5.88 3.38
CA PHE A 64 -21.38 4.71 3.97
C PHE A 64 -22.91 4.80 3.90
N ALA A 65 -23.49 5.96 4.23
CA ALA A 65 -24.92 6.20 4.14
C ALA A 65 -25.43 6.07 2.70
N VAL A 66 -24.70 6.62 1.72
CA VAL A 66 -25.01 6.47 0.29
C VAL A 66 -24.97 4.99 -0.12
N LEU A 67 -23.92 4.25 0.26
CA LEU A 67 -23.80 2.82 -0.08
C LEU A 67 -24.91 1.99 0.57
N LEU A 68 -25.26 2.25 1.82
CA LEU A 68 -26.40 1.62 2.49
C LEU A 68 -27.72 1.94 1.78
N TYR A 69 -27.94 3.19 1.41
CA TYR A 69 -29.12 3.61 0.65
C TYR A 69 -29.24 2.81 -0.66
N PHE A 70 -28.15 2.71 -1.42
CA PHE A 70 -28.14 1.91 -2.65
C PHE A 70 -28.38 0.43 -2.38
N PHE A 71 -27.78 -0.16 -1.35
CA PHE A 71 -27.98 -1.56 -0.99
C PHE A 71 -29.43 -1.88 -0.64
N ILE A 72 -30.05 -1.04 0.19
CA ILE A 72 -31.39 -1.25 0.72
C ILE A 72 -32.44 -0.96 -0.35
N PHE A 73 -32.37 0.22 -0.98
CA PHE A 73 -33.48 0.75 -1.79
C PHE A 73 -33.31 0.56 -3.30
N ARG A 74 -32.08 0.47 -3.81
CA ARG A 74 -31.84 0.40 -5.27
C ARG A 74 -31.47 -1.00 -5.72
N LEU A 75 -30.60 -1.68 -4.97
CA LEU A 75 -30.06 -3.00 -5.30
C LEU A 75 -30.78 -4.14 -4.57
N ASN A 76 -31.59 -3.84 -3.54
CA ASN A 76 -32.34 -4.81 -2.76
C ASN A 76 -31.48 -6.00 -2.26
N VAL A 77 -30.23 -5.71 -1.85
CA VAL A 77 -29.28 -6.74 -1.39
C VAL A 77 -29.84 -7.44 -0.16
N LYS A 78 -30.00 -8.77 -0.21
CA LYS A 78 -30.56 -9.57 0.90
C LYS A 78 -29.50 -10.24 1.78
N SER A 79 -28.23 -10.21 1.39
CA SER A 79 -27.16 -10.90 2.12
C SER A 79 -26.73 -10.13 3.38
N LYS A 80 -27.07 -10.65 4.56
CA LYS A 80 -26.62 -10.09 5.86
C LYS A 80 -25.10 -9.96 5.96
N SER A 81 -24.37 -10.92 5.37
CA SER A 81 -22.90 -10.90 5.34
C SER A 81 -22.36 -9.67 4.59
N GLN A 82 -22.99 -9.24 3.49
CA GLN A 82 -22.55 -8.08 2.73
C GLN A 82 -22.69 -6.79 3.55
N TYR A 83 -23.80 -6.62 4.29
CA TYR A 83 -23.97 -5.49 5.22
C TYR A 83 -22.93 -5.53 6.34
N ALA A 84 -22.68 -6.70 6.93
CA ALA A 84 -21.70 -6.84 8.01
C ALA A 84 -20.29 -6.42 7.55
N TRP A 85 -19.86 -6.85 6.35
CA TRP A 85 -18.56 -6.44 5.80
C TRP A 85 -18.49 -4.96 5.47
N LEU A 86 -19.58 -4.35 5.00
CA LEU A 86 -19.64 -2.91 4.73
C LEU A 86 -19.56 -2.09 6.03
N ILE A 87 -20.33 -2.48 7.05
CA ILE A 87 -20.30 -1.88 8.40
C ILE A 87 -18.92 -2.01 9.00
N MET A 88 -18.34 -3.21 8.98
CA MET A 88 -17.03 -3.47 9.56
C MET A 88 -15.92 -2.69 8.85
N SER A 89 -15.92 -2.63 7.52
CA SER A 89 -14.92 -1.86 6.77
C SER A 89 -15.02 -0.36 7.07
N SER A 90 -16.25 0.17 7.15
CA SER A 90 -16.50 1.57 7.51
C SER A 90 -16.12 1.84 8.98
N GLY A 91 -16.39 0.90 9.87
CA GLY A 91 -15.99 0.94 11.27
C GLY A 91 -14.48 0.96 11.45
N PHE A 92 -13.73 0.18 10.68
CA PHE A 92 -12.25 0.25 10.68
C PHE A 92 -11.74 1.59 10.17
N TYR A 93 -12.33 2.14 9.10
CA TYR A 93 -12.01 3.49 8.62
C TYR A 93 -12.21 4.55 9.71
N ILE A 94 -13.36 4.52 10.40
CA ILE A 94 -13.68 5.44 11.50
C ILE A 94 -12.71 5.23 12.66
N TYR A 95 -12.48 3.98 13.09
CA TYR A 95 -11.59 3.65 14.19
C TYR A 95 -10.16 4.17 13.93
N THR A 96 -9.58 3.88 12.75
CA THR A 96 -8.24 4.36 12.41
C THR A 96 -8.20 5.88 12.34
N THR A 97 -9.21 6.53 11.77
CA THR A 97 -9.32 8.00 11.75
C THR A 97 -9.31 8.59 13.17
N LEU A 98 -9.99 7.94 14.13
CA LEU A 98 -10.00 8.38 15.52
C LEU A 98 -8.66 8.15 16.25
N GLN A 99 -7.92 7.09 15.90
CA GLN A 99 -6.57 6.85 16.43
C GLN A 99 -5.57 7.91 15.92
N LEU A 100 -5.80 8.48 14.74
CA LEU A 100 -4.98 9.53 14.15
C LEU A 100 -5.29 10.94 14.67
N ARG A 101 -6.18 11.11 15.67
CA ARG A 101 -6.49 12.43 16.25
C ARG A 101 -5.27 13.21 16.75
N LYS A 102 -4.19 12.52 17.11
CA LYS A 102 -2.94 13.18 17.52
C LYS A 102 -2.24 13.89 16.36
N TYR A 103 -2.41 13.38 15.14
CA TYR A 103 -1.87 13.91 13.88
C TYR A 103 -3.00 13.91 12.84
N PRO A 104 -4.04 14.74 13.03
CA PRO A 104 -5.31 14.61 12.34
C PRO A 104 -5.20 14.83 10.82
N GLU A 105 -4.15 15.50 10.35
CA GLU A 105 -3.77 15.61 8.95
C GLU A 105 -3.47 14.25 8.30
N GLU A 106 -2.91 13.29 9.03
CA GLU A 106 -2.61 11.94 8.52
C GLU A 106 -3.90 11.19 8.16
N ALA A 107 -5.04 11.56 8.76
CA ALA A 107 -6.32 10.95 8.42
C ALA A 107 -6.76 11.23 6.97
N ILE A 108 -6.27 12.30 6.33
CA ILE A 108 -6.57 12.59 4.91
C ILE A 108 -6.04 11.47 4.00
N HIS A 109 -4.90 10.87 4.36
CA HIS A 109 -4.29 9.78 3.59
C HIS A 109 -5.25 8.59 3.44
N LEU A 110 -6.08 8.30 4.47
CA LEU A 110 -7.11 7.26 4.38
C LEU A 110 -8.11 7.54 3.25
N LEU A 111 -8.48 8.79 3.03
CA LEU A 111 -9.38 9.17 1.93
C LEU A 111 -8.69 9.11 0.58
N GLU A 112 -7.50 9.71 0.48
CA GLU A 112 -6.74 9.82 -0.77
C GLU A 112 -6.39 8.42 -1.31
N PHE A 113 -5.82 7.57 -0.46
CA PHE A 113 -5.44 6.21 -0.85
C PHE A 113 -6.65 5.27 -0.95
N GLY A 114 -7.73 5.53 -0.21
CA GLY A 114 -9.01 4.84 -0.39
C GLY A 114 -9.62 5.11 -1.77
N LEU A 115 -9.60 6.37 -2.23
CA LEU A 115 -10.04 6.77 -3.57
C LEU A 115 -9.11 6.23 -4.66
N LEU A 116 -7.80 6.30 -4.47
CA LEU A 116 -6.82 5.71 -5.38
C LEU A 116 -7.05 4.20 -5.54
N SER A 117 -7.36 3.50 -4.44
CA SER A 117 -7.69 2.07 -4.45
C SER A 117 -8.90 1.76 -5.33
N TYR A 118 -9.92 2.62 -5.32
CA TYR A 118 -11.07 2.52 -6.23
C TYR A 118 -10.66 2.61 -7.70
N PHE A 119 -9.86 3.60 -8.08
CA PHE A 119 -9.43 3.75 -9.46
C PHE A 119 -8.50 2.62 -9.92
N LEU A 120 -7.58 2.18 -9.05
CA LEU A 120 -6.70 1.04 -9.33
C LEU A 120 -7.50 -0.25 -9.52
N PHE A 121 -8.42 -0.56 -8.61
CA PHE A 121 -9.28 -1.73 -8.74
C PHE A 121 -10.03 -1.70 -10.05
N LYS A 122 -10.69 -0.58 -10.37
CA LYS A 122 -11.44 -0.41 -11.62
C LYS A 122 -10.56 -0.59 -12.85
N ALA A 123 -9.35 -0.03 -12.85
CA ALA A 123 -8.41 -0.16 -13.96
C ALA A 123 -7.89 -1.60 -14.12
N LEU A 124 -7.53 -2.26 -13.02
CA LEU A 124 -7.02 -3.63 -13.00
C LEU A 124 -8.10 -4.66 -13.34
N SER A 125 -9.36 -4.45 -12.94
CA SER A 125 -10.47 -5.36 -13.22
C SER A 125 -10.78 -5.52 -14.71
N HIS A 126 -10.33 -4.60 -15.57
CA HIS A 126 -10.41 -4.80 -17.03
C HIS A 126 -9.54 -5.95 -17.52
N ARG A 127 -8.45 -6.26 -16.83
CA ARG A 127 -7.48 -7.31 -17.21
C ARG A 127 -7.52 -8.52 -16.28
N ILE A 128 -7.67 -8.29 -14.98
CA ILE A 128 -7.69 -9.33 -13.94
C ILE A 128 -9.13 -9.54 -13.49
N ARG A 129 -9.70 -10.69 -13.85
CA ARG A 129 -11.09 -11.06 -13.46
C ARG A 129 -11.15 -12.09 -12.33
N ASP A 130 -10.01 -12.52 -11.82
CA ASP A 130 -9.94 -13.44 -10.68
C ASP A 130 -9.59 -12.68 -9.38
N TRP A 131 -9.63 -13.38 -8.24
CA TRP A 131 -9.46 -12.75 -6.92
C TRP A 131 -8.11 -12.05 -6.73
N THR A 132 -7.09 -12.35 -7.54
CA THR A 132 -5.77 -11.69 -7.43
C THR A 132 -5.84 -10.19 -7.74
N VAL A 133 -6.92 -9.69 -8.36
CA VAL A 133 -7.15 -8.25 -8.57
C VAL A 133 -7.18 -7.49 -7.24
N TYR A 134 -7.70 -8.11 -6.17
CA TYR A 134 -7.78 -7.51 -4.85
C TYR A 134 -6.39 -7.32 -4.24
N ILE A 135 -5.55 -8.36 -4.26
CA ILE A 135 -4.17 -8.24 -3.76
C ILE A 135 -3.34 -7.32 -4.64
N SER A 136 -3.48 -7.42 -5.96
CA SER A 136 -2.77 -6.54 -6.90
C SER A 136 -3.12 -5.07 -6.65
N THR A 137 -4.39 -4.76 -6.33
CA THR A 137 -4.81 -3.40 -5.95
C THR A 137 -4.07 -2.95 -4.69
N ILE A 138 -4.07 -3.74 -3.62
CA ILE A 138 -3.37 -3.39 -2.36
C ILE A 138 -1.87 -3.18 -2.60
N LEU A 139 -1.22 -4.04 -3.38
CA LEU A 139 0.21 -3.91 -3.66
C LEU A 139 0.54 -2.71 -4.56
N CYS A 140 -0.36 -2.31 -5.47
CA CYS A 140 -0.20 -1.07 -6.23
C CYS A 140 -0.37 0.17 -5.32
N VAL A 141 -1.34 0.13 -4.40
CA VAL A 141 -1.55 1.19 -3.40
C VAL A 141 -0.34 1.32 -2.49
N LEU A 142 0.19 0.20 -1.97
CA LEU A 142 1.41 0.15 -1.18
C LEU A 142 2.60 0.74 -1.94
N PHE A 143 2.77 0.37 -3.21
CA PHE A 143 3.85 0.89 -4.04
C PHE A 143 3.75 2.41 -4.21
N ILE A 144 2.57 2.92 -4.58
CA ILE A 144 2.35 4.35 -4.76
C ILE A 144 2.48 5.10 -3.42
N GLY A 145 2.00 4.54 -2.31
CA GLY A 145 2.15 5.11 -0.97
C GLY A 145 3.61 5.12 -0.48
N THR A 146 4.42 4.15 -0.91
CA THR A 146 5.86 4.16 -0.66
C THR A 146 6.57 5.23 -1.50
N ILE A 147 6.11 5.46 -2.74
CA ILE A 147 6.62 6.56 -3.58
C ILE A 147 6.22 7.91 -2.99
N ASP A 148 5.01 8.05 -2.45
CA ASP A 148 4.55 9.27 -1.78
C ASP A 148 5.50 9.65 -0.62
N GLU A 149 5.79 8.69 0.26
CA GLU A 149 6.77 8.89 1.33
C GLU A 149 8.20 9.14 0.82
N PHE A 150 8.56 8.57 -0.33
CA PHE A 150 9.86 8.86 -0.96
C PHE A 150 9.93 10.30 -1.43
N ILE A 151 8.88 10.79 -2.11
CA ILE A 151 8.78 12.19 -2.55
C ILE A 151 8.76 13.12 -1.35
N GLN A 152 8.05 12.73 -0.29
CA GLN A 152 8.04 13.43 0.99
C GLN A 152 9.44 13.55 1.56
N TRP A 153 10.24 12.48 1.61
CA TRP A 153 11.62 12.53 2.07
C TRP A 153 12.53 13.41 1.20
N VAL A 154 12.33 13.41 -0.13
CA VAL A 154 13.04 14.32 -1.05
C VAL A 154 12.45 15.75 -1.01
N THR A 155 11.45 16.04 -0.20
CA THR A 155 10.90 17.39 -0.06
C THR A 155 11.55 18.07 1.15
N PRO A 156 12.22 19.23 0.98
CA PRO A 156 12.94 19.88 2.07
C PRO A 156 12.11 20.08 3.35
N GLY A 157 12.72 19.72 4.47
CA GLY A 157 12.13 19.78 5.79
C GLY A 157 11.11 18.68 6.09
N ARG A 158 10.62 17.90 5.11
CA ARG A 158 9.72 16.76 5.36
C ARG A 158 10.53 15.52 5.76
N ARG A 159 9.87 14.55 6.38
CA ARG A 159 10.48 13.32 6.89
C ARG A 159 9.77 12.11 6.30
N TRP A 160 10.53 11.04 6.10
CA TRP A 160 10.00 9.72 5.79
C TRP A 160 9.33 9.13 7.03
N ASP A 161 8.13 8.57 6.89
CA ASP A 161 7.50 7.79 7.96
C ASP A 161 6.95 6.44 7.48
N TYR A 162 7.41 5.35 8.09
CA TYR A 162 6.86 4.01 7.80
C TYR A 162 5.41 3.87 8.29
N GLY A 163 4.99 4.68 9.27
CA GLY A 163 3.60 4.79 9.69
C GLY A 163 2.70 5.22 8.54
N ASP A 164 3.11 6.25 7.80
CA ASP A 164 2.35 6.81 6.67
C ASP A 164 2.21 5.79 5.53
N VAL A 165 3.29 5.06 5.19
CA VAL A 165 3.23 3.91 4.26
C VAL A 165 2.19 2.88 4.73
N GLY A 166 2.15 2.58 6.03
CA GLY A 166 1.19 1.67 6.63
C GLY A 166 -0.26 2.17 6.54
N ILE A 167 -0.50 3.45 6.82
CA ILE A 167 -1.82 4.09 6.72
C ILE A 167 -2.32 4.04 5.27
N ASN A 168 -1.46 4.40 4.31
CA ASN A 168 -1.74 4.34 2.88
C ASN A 168 -2.16 2.91 2.45
N ALA A 169 -1.43 1.90 2.92
CA ALA A 169 -1.76 0.49 2.64
C ALA A 169 -3.06 0.03 3.32
N LEU A 170 -3.32 0.45 4.56
CA LEU A 170 -4.56 0.14 5.29
C LEU A 170 -5.79 0.69 4.59
N ALA A 171 -5.72 1.89 4.01
CA ALA A 171 -6.80 2.45 3.19
C ALA A 171 -7.17 1.50 2.03
N GLY A 172 -6.17 0.94 1.35
CA GLY A 172 -6.37 -0.06 0.30
C GLY A 172 -6.95 -1.37 0.81
N VAL A 173 -6.53 -1.84 1.98
CA VAL A 173 -7.11 -3.03 2.63
C VAL A 173 -8.59 -2.81 2.94
N PHE A 174 -8.94 -1.70 3.59
CA PHE A 174 -10.33 -1.40 3.94
C PHE A 174 -11.21 -1.28 2.70
N PHE A 175 -10.71 -0.62 1.65
CA PHE A 175 -11.40 -0.56 0.36
C PHE A 175 -11.63 -1.96 -0.22
N VAL A 176 -10.60 -2.81 -0.28
CA VAL A 176 -10.70 -4.16 -0.84
C VAL A 176 -11.62 -5.06 -0.01
N LEU A 177 -11.64 -4.92 1.32
CA LEU A 177 -12.61 -5.64 2.16
C LEU A 177 -14.04 -5.21 1.85
N ALA A 178 -14.28 -3.90 1.76
CA ALA A 178 -15.58 -3.34 1.41
C ALA A 178 -16.05 -3.82 0.03
N VAL A 179 -15.19 -3.76 -0.99
CA VAL A 179 -15.55 -4.18 -2.35
C VAL A 179 -15.62 -5.70 -2.48
N GLY A 180 -14.62 -6.43 -2.02
CA GLY A 180 -14.51 -7.87 -2.24
C GLY A 180 -15.47 -8.72 -1.40
N LYS A 181 -15.84 -8.26 -0.20
CA LYS A 181 -16.75 -8.99 0.69
C LYS A 181 -18.08 -8.28 0.92
N GLY A 182 -18.10 -6.94 0.90
CA GLY A 182 -19.33 -6.16 0.98
C GLY A 182 -20.05 -6.09 -0.37
N ILE A 183 -19.46 -5.44 -1.37
CA ILE A 183 -20.09 -5.23 -2.69
C ILE A 183 -20.17 -6.53 -3.51
N LYS A 184 -19.09 -7.33 -3.52
CA LYS A 184 -18.96 -8.57 -4.30
C LYS A 184 -19.30 -8.38 -5.78
N PRO A 185 -18.54 -7.55 -6.53
CA PRO A 185 -18.86 -7.26 -7.92
C PRO A 185 -18.72 -8.50 -8.81
N ASP A 186 -19.66 -8.68 -9.73
CA ASP A 186 -19.73 -9.84 -10.63
C ASP A 186 -18.56 -9.94 -11.62
N ILE A 187 -17.85 -8.84 -11.83
CA ILE A 187 -16.67 -8.79 -12.71
C ILE A 187 -15.52 -9.67 -12.21
N VAL A 188 -15.46 -9.94 -10.89
CA VAL A 188 -14.38 -10.74 -10.27
C VAL A 188 -14.89 -12.16 -10.03
N ARG A 189 -14.78 -12.99 -11.06
CA ARG A 189 -15.19 -14.40 -11.06
C ARG A 189 -14.26 -15.24 -11.92
N GLY A 190 -14.12 -16.51 -11.54
CA GLY A 190 -13.41 -17.53 -12.32
C GLY A 190 -12.05 -17.92 -11.74
N PRO A 191 -11.39 -18.89 -12.39
CA PRO A 191 -10.13 -19.44 -11.93
C PRO A 191 -8.99 -18.43 -12.08
N VAL A 192 -7.98 -18.57 -11.24
CA VAL A 192 -6.76 -17.76 -11.30
C VAL A 192 -6.04 -18.02 -12.62
N LYS A 193 -5.80 -16.96 -13.39
CA LYS A 193 -5.07 -17.06 -14.66
C LYS A 193 -3.58 -16.87 -14.44
N ARG A 194 -2.76 -17.54 -15.26
CA ARG A 194 -1.30 -17.39 -15.26
C ARG A 194 -0.83 -15.95 -15.45
N ALA A 195 -1.51 -15.19 -16.31
CA ALA A 195 -1.21 -13.77 -16.53
C ALA A 195 -1.40 -12.95 -15.25
N SER A 196 -2.43 -13.25 -14.44
CA SER A 196 -2.70 -12.57 -13.18
C SER A 196 -1.63 -12.88 -12.13
N VAL A 197 -1.22 -14.16 -12.02
CA VAL A 197 -0.13 -14.58 -11.12
C VAL A 197 1.19 -13.92 -11.50
N ASN A 198 1.52 -13.87 -12.79
CA ASN A 198 2.74 -13.21 -13.25
C ASN A 198 2.74 -11.72 -12.90
N LEU A 199 1.62 -11.03 -13.14
CA LEU A 199 1.49 -9.61 -12.80
C LEU A 199 1.61 -9.39 -11.30
N LEU A 200 0.94 -10.22 -10.49
CA LEU A 200 1.04 -10.18 -9.04
C LEU A 200 2.49 -10.37 -8.55
N ALA A 201 3.20 -11.36 -9.10
CA ALA A 201 4.60 -11.62 -8.75
C ALA A 201 5.52 -10.44 -9.14
N ILE A 202 5.29 -9.81 -10.30
CA ILE A 202 6.04 -8.62 -10.74
C ILE A 202 5.79 -7.46 -9.76
N ILE A 203 4.53 -7.13 -9.46
CA ILE A 203 4.19 -6.04 -8.55
C ILE A 203 4.76 -6.30 -7.15
N MET A 204 4.67 -7.53 -6.65
CA MET A 204 5.24 -7.90 -5.36
C MET A 204 6.77 -7.76 -5.35
N THR A 205 7.45 -8.21 -6.41
CA THR A 205 8.91 -8.06 -6.54
C THR A 205 9.32 -6.59 -6.55
N ILE A 206 8.61 -5.75 -7.31
CA ILE A 206 8.86 -4.30 -7.34
C ILE A 206 8.69 -3.67 -5.96
N ASN A 207 7.62 -4.01 -5.24
CA ASN A 207 7.40 -3.52 -3.87
C ASN A 207 8.54 -3.91 -2.94
N VAL A 208 8.95 -5.19 -2.94
CA VAL A 208 10.02 -5.68 -2.06
C VAL A 208 11.36 -5.02 -2.40
N LEU A 209 11.69 -4.89 -3.69
CA LEU A 209 12.92 -4.20 -4.12
C LEU A 209 12.89 -2.74 -3.70
N PHE A 210 11.79 -2.04 -3.92
CA PHE A 210 11.69 -0.60 -3.63
C PHE A 210 11.71 -0.31 -2.12
N LEU A 211 10.97 -1.08 -1.31
CA LEU A 211 11.05 -1.00 0.15
C LEU A 211 12.44 -1.37 0.66
N GLY A 212 13.08 -2.39 0.07
CA GLY A 212 14.45 -2.78 0.38
C GLY A 212 15.46 -1.66 0.10
N LEU A 213 15.27 -0.90 -0.98
CA LEU A 213 16.08 0.29 -1.30
C LEU A 213 15.85 1.40 -0.27
N CYS A 214 14.61 1.69 0.13
CA CYS A 214 14.28 2.69 1.14
C CYS A 214 14.90 2.32 2.52
N LEU A 215 14.79 1.05 2.91
CA LEU A 215 15.40 0.51 4.13
C LEU A 215 16.94 0.58 4.08
N SER A 216 17.53 0.37 2.89
CA SER A 216 18.98 0.44 2.69
C SER A 216 19.50 1.88 2.54
N ASN A 217 18.63 2.89 2.49
CA ASN A 217 18.97 4.30 2.40
C ASN A 217 19.39 4.88 3.76
N THR A 218 20.48 4.31 4.31
CA THR A 218 21.11 4.75 5.57
C THR A 218 21.86 6.08 5.38
N PRO A 219 22.18 6.82 6.47
CA PRO A 219 22.98 8.04 6.38
C PRO A 219 24.30 7.87 5.61
N ALA A 220 24.99 6.74 5.80
CA ALA A 220 26.22 6.44 5.08
C ALA A 220 25.98 6.26 3.57
N SER A 221 24.87 5.61 3.19
CA SER A 221 24.44 5.53 1.80
C SER A 221 24.18 6.93 1.23
N VAL A 222 23.45 7.77 1.98
CA VAL A 222 23.16 9.17 1.60
C VAL A 222 24.43 9.95 1.34
N THR A 223 25.38 9.93 2.28
CA THR A 223 26.67 10.59 2.11
C THR A 223 27.38 10.13 0.84
N ARG A 224 27.44 8.81 0.59
CA ARG A 224 28.14 8.26 -0.57
C ARG A 224 27.58 8.74 -1.91
N TYR A 225 26.27 8.66 -2.14
CA TYR A 225 25.74 9.10 -3.45
C TYR A 225 25.68 10.62 -3.57
N THR A 226 25.55 11.37 -2.46
CA THR A 226 25.60 12.84 -2.51
C THR A 226 27.02 13.38 -2.73
N GLU A 227 28.07 12.58 -2.46
CA GLU A 227 29.45 12.91 -2.87
C GLU A 227 29.62 12.83 -4.39
N LEU A 228 28.90 11.91 -5.04
CA LEU A 228 28.91 11.76 -6.50
C LEU A 228 27.97 12.78 -7.17
N PHE A 229 26.82 13.07 -6.54
CA PHE A 229 25.78 13.96 -7.06
C PHE A 229 25.63 15.18 -6.16
N HIS A 230 26.48 16.19 -6.37
CA HIS A 230 26.54 17.40 -5.55
C HIS A 230 25.20 18.17 -5.46
N GLY A 231 24.35 18.09 -6.50
CA GLY A 231 23.00 18.69 -6.49
C GLY A 231 22.05 18.08 -5.46
N LEU A 232 22.40 16.92 -4.89
CA LEU A 232 21.67 16.24 -3.82
C LEU A 232 22.29 16.45 -2.44
N SER A 233 23.33 17.27 -2.30
CA SER A 233 24.07 17.47 -1.04
C SER A 233 23.19 17.96 0.12
N TRP A 234 22.10 18.67 -0.17
CA TRP A 234 21.14 19.13 0.83
C TRP A 234 20.44 17.96 1.55
N LEU A 235 20.31 16.78 0.94
CA LEU A 235 19.75 15.58 1.58
C LEU A 235 20.56 15.11 2.80
N ARG A 236 21.84 15.51 2.92
CA ARG A 236 22.66 15.22 4.11
C ARG A 236 22.18 15.95 5.36
N LEU A 237 21.47 17.06 5.17
CA LEU A 237 20.94 17.90 6.25
C LEU A 237 19.53 17.45 6.68
N GLU A 238 18.87 16.63 5.87
CA GLU A 238 17.52 16.14 6.14
C GLU A 238 17.54 14.89 7.04
N GLU A 239 16.38 14.59 7.63
CA GLU A 239 16.23 13.35 8.41
C GLU A 239 16.42 12.12 7.49
N PRO A 240 17.24 11.14 7.89
CA PRO A 240 17.45 9.96 7.08
C PRO A 240 16.23 9.05 7.09
N MET A 241 15.93 8.42 5.94
CA MET A 241 14.83 7.44 5.81
C MET A 241 14.90 6.33 6.85
N THR A 242 16.11 5.84 7.11
CA THR A 242 16.33 4.75 8.06
C THR A 242 17.50 5.11 8.98
N GLN A 243 17.18 5.47 10.21
CA GLN A 243 18.14 5.57 11.30
C GLN A 243 17.98 4.33 12.19
N TYR A 244 18.97 3.44 12.15
CA TYR A 244 19.12 2.37 13.12
C TYR A 244 19.69 2.95 14.43
N GLY A 245 18.98 3.91 15.04
CA GLY A 245 19.30 4.51 16.34
C GLY A 245 20.33 5.66 16.38
N PHE A 246 20.27 6.45 17.45
CA PHE A 246 21.32 7.34 17.94
C PHE A 246 22.51 6.51 18.41
N ARG A 247 23.72 6.91 18.03
CA ARG A 247 24.95 6.33 18.58
C ARG A 247 25.18 6.90 19.97
N HIS A 248 25.02 6.08 20.99
CA HIS A 248 25.39 6.40 22.37
C HIS A 248 26.79 5.85 22.66
N LYS A 249 27.52 6.56 23.52
CA LYS A 249 28.72 6.03 24.17
C LYS A 249 28.38 5.90 25.64
N ASP A 250 28.30 4.66 26.12
CA ASP A 250 28.17 4.36 27.53
C ASP A 250 29.52 3.94 28.11
N ALA A 251 29.80 4.33 29.34
CA ALA A 251 31.10 4.12 29.97
C ALA A 251 31.36 2.64 30.32
N GLU A 252 30.31 1.86 30.56
CA GLU A 252 30.40 0.45 30.94
C GLU A 252 30.26 -0.48 29.73
N THR A 253 29.33 -0.17 28.81
CA THR A 253 29.04 -1.03 27.64
C THR A 253 29.76 -0.64 26.35
N GLY A 254 30.38 0.54 26.29
CA GLY A 254 30.99 1.06 25.06
C GLY A 254 29.99 1.67 24.09
N PRO A 255 30.35 1.88 22.81
CA PRO A 255 29.47 2.51 21.84
C PRO A 255 28.36 1.54 21.36
N PHE A 256 27.10 1.95 21.51
CA PHE A 256 25.95 1.20 21.00
C PHE A 256 24.92 2.13 20.35
N TYR A 257 24.01 1.59 19.54
CA TYR A 257 22.99 2.36 18.84
C TYR A 257 21.61 2.12 19.46
N SER A 258 20.84 3.20 19.67
CA SER A 258 19.47 3.11 20.17
C SER A 258 18.59 4.19 19.56
N GLN A 259 17.38 3.84 19.12
CA GLN A 259 16.38 4.78 18.59
C GLN A 259 15.87 5.81 19.60
N MET A 260 16.30 5.71 20.86
CA MET A 260 15.91 6.60 21.94
C MET A 260 17.13 7.37 22.42
N THR A 261 16.94 8.64 22.79
CA THR A 261 17.98 9.44 23.45
C THR A 261 18.38 8.79 24.78
N LEU A 262 19.61 9.02 25.22
CA LEU A 262 20.16 8.43 26.45
C LEU A 262 19.26 8.70 27.68
N ASP A 263 18.70 9.92 27.79
CA ASP A 263 17.76 10.28 28.85
C ASP A 263 16.44 9.49 28.79
N ARG A 264 15.99 9.15 27.58
CA ARG A 264 14.75 8.39 27.38
C ARG A 264 14.96 6.91 27.64
N LEU A 265 16.14 6.37 27.30
CA LEU A 265 16.57 5.02 27.70
C LEU A 265 16.60 4.90 29.22
N ARG A 266 17.25 5.83 29.92
CA ARG A 266 17.30 5.85 31.39
C ARG A 266 15.91 5.92 32.04
N LYS A 267 14.98 6.67 31.44
CA LYS A 267 13.57 6.76 31.90
C LYS A 267 12.74 5.49 31.63
N ILE A 268 13.11 4.69 30.64
CA ILE A 268 12.42 3.43 30.30
C ILE A 268 12.97 2.28 31.12
N ASP A 269 14.28 2.25 31.34
CA ASP A 269 14.97 1.25 32.18
C ASP A 269 14.47 1.31 33.64
N THR A 270 14.18 2.52 34.14
CA THR A 270 13.54 2.74 35.45
C THR A 270 12.03 2.42 35.49
N ARG A 271 11.37 2.14 34.36
CA ARG A 271 9.91 1.92 34.32
C ARG A 271 9.45 0.57 33.76
N LYS A 272 10.29 -0.22 33.06
CA LYS A 272 9.84 -1.47 32.41
C LYS A 272 10.92 -2.57 32.36
N ALA A 273 10.99 -3.38 33.40
CA ALA A 273 11.53 -4.75 33.33
C ALA A 273 10.51 -5.73 32.69
N GLY A 274 10.00 -5.40 31.49
CA GLY A 274 8.98 -6.19 30.84
C GLY A 274 8.46 -5.57 29.55
N ASN A 275 9.22 -5.73 28.46
CA ASN A 275 8.68 -6.18 27.18
C ASN A 275 9.80 -6.32 26.14
N ILE A 276 9.88 -7.55 25.61
CA ILE A 276 10.74 -7.96 24.52
C ILE A 276 10.12 -7.43 23.22
N PHE A 277 10.84 -6.57 22.49
CA PHE A 277 11.03 -6.62 21.03
C PHE A 277 11.86 -5.42 20.57
N THR A 278 13.04 -5.67 20.01
CA THR A 278 13.45 -5.28 18.64
C THR A 278 14.97 -5.40 18.51
N LEU A 279 15.43 -6.46 17.84
CA LEU A 279 16.77 -6.56 17.30
C LEU A 279 16.64 -7.11 15.87
N PHE A 280 16.42 -6.20 14.92
CA PHE A 280 16.45 -6.50 13.50
C PHE A 280 17.72 -5.89 12.92
N SER A 281 18.70 -6.74 12.61
CA SER A 281 19.96 -6.37 11.96
C SER A 281 19.74 -6.18 10.45
N LEU A 282 20.50 -5.28 9.82
CA LEU A 282 20.50 -5.07 8.35
C LEU A 282 20.71 -6.39 7.59
N LYS A 283 21.53 -7.31 8.13
CA LYS A 283 21.75 -8.64 7.54
C LYS A 283 20.50 -9.52 7.63
N THR A 284 19.76 -9.49 8.74
CA THR A 284 18.55 -10.32 8.88
C THR A 284 17.40 -9.78 8.05
N ALA A 285 17.26 -8.44 7.92
CA ALA A 285 16.31 -7.82 7.02
C ALA A 285 16.59 -8.20 5.54
N TRP A 286 17.84 -8.12 5.09
CA TRP A 286 18.22 -8.55 3.75
C TRP A 286 18.03 -10.05 3.51
N SER A 287 18.40 -10.90 4.46
CA SER A 287 18.15 -12.34 4.35
C SER A 287 16.65 -12.66 4.25
N LEU A 288 15.81 -11.98 5.03
CA LEU A 288 14.35 -12.13 4.94
C LEU A 288 13.81 -11.66 3.59
N ILE A 289 14.28 -10.52 3.08
CA ILE A 289 13.92 -10.02 1.75
C ILE A 289 14.28 -11.03 0.66
N VAL A 290 15.50 -11.57 0.68
CA VAL A 290 15.96 -12.56 -0.31
C VAL A 290 15.16 -13.85 -0.20
N VAL A 291 14.87 -14.33 1.02
CA VAL A 291 14.03 -15.51 1.25
C VAL A 291 12.61 -15.27 0.73
N ILE A 292 12.00 -14.12 1.03
CA ILE A 292 10.65 -13.78 0.54
C ILE A 292 10.62 -13.72 -0.98
N ILE A 293 11.59 -13.05 -1.63
CA ILE A 293 11.69 -13.01 -3.10
C ILE A 293 11.83 -14.42 -3.67
N GLY A 294 12.72 -15.24 -3.10
CA GLY A 294 12.94 -16.62 -3.51
C GLY A 294 11.68 -17.48 -3.37
N SER A 295 10.96 -17.35 -2.25
CA SER A 295 9.70 -18.06 -2.00
C SER A 295 8.60 -17.64 -2.97
N VAL A 296 8.47 -16.34 -3.28
CA VAL A 296 7.50 -15.83 -4.27
C VAL A 296 7.81 -16.38 -5.66
N TRP A 297 9.09 -16.40 -6.05
CA TRP A 297 9.52 -16.97 -7.33
C TRP A 297 9.29 -18.48 -7.40
N ALA A 298 9.62 -19.22 -6.33
CA ALA A 298 9.38 -20.65 -6.25
C ALA A 298 7.89 -20.99 -6.32
N PHE A 299 7.04 -20.22 -5.63
CA PHE A 299 5.59 -20.38 -5.66
C PHE A 299 4.99 -20.02 -7.02
N GLY A 300 5.47 -18.95 -7.66
CA GLY A 300 5.10 -18.62 -9.04
C GLY A 300 5.50 -19.71 -10.04
N GLY A 301 6.70 -20.28 -9.88
CA GLY A 301 7.18 -21.41 -10.67
C GLY A 301 6.40 -22.70 -10.44
N PHE A 302 5.96 -22.96 -9.21
CA PHE A 302 5.08 -24.08 -8.86
C PHE A 302 3.71 -23.95 -9.55
N TRP A 303 3.06 -22.79 -9.44
CA TRP A 303 1.77 -22.54 -10.11
C TRP A 303 1.88 -22.56 -11.62
N LYS A 304 3.00 -22.06 -12.18
CA LYS A 304 3.27 -22.16 -13.62
C LYS A 304 3.33 -23.61 -14.10
N ARG A 305 3.89 -24.53 -13.32
CA ARG A 305 3.92 -25.96 -13.65
C ARG A 305 2.52 -26.57 -13.55
N ARG A 306 1.83 -26.36 -12.42
CA ARG A 306 0.46 -26.86 -12.21
C ARG A 306 -0.52 -26.44 -13.31
N LEU A 307 -0.51 -25.16 -13.68
CA LEU A 307 -1.37 -24.63 -14.75
C LEU A 307 -1.02 -25.16 -16.15
N ASN A 308 0.21 -25.64 -16.37
CA ASN A 308 0.60 -26.28 -17.62
C ASN A 308 0.17 -27.75 -17.65
N ASP A 309 0.14 -28.43 -16.51
CA ASP A 309 -0.23 -29.84 -16.39
C ASP A 309 -1.76 -30.05 -16.56
N ASP A 310 -2.56 -29.06 -16.15
CA ASP A 310 -4.03 -29.08 -16.29
C ASP A 310 -4.52 -28.74 -17.71
N CYS A 311 -3.64 -28.43 -18.66
CA CYS A 311 -4.02 -28.18 -20.05
C CYS A 311 -4.09 -29.53 -20.80
N PRO A 312 -5.27 -30.04 -21.18
CA PRO A 312 -5.38 -31.32 -21.85
C PRO A 312 -4.55 -31.27 -23.12
N LYS A 313 -3.51 -32.12 -23.19
CA LYS A 313 -2.70 -32.28 -24.39
C LYS A 313 -3.67 -32.67 -25.50
N ALA A 314 -3.93 -31.73 -26.42
CA ALA A 314 -4.75 -31.97 -27.60
C ALA A 314 -4.21 -33.25 -28.26
N GLY A 315 -5.03 -34.30 -28.24
CA GLY A 315 -4.63 -35.62 -28.69
C GLY A 315 -4.09 -35.51 -30.10
N LYS A 316 -2.80 -35.84 -30.27
CA LYS A 316 -2.25 -36.15 -31.58
C LYS A 316 -3.02 -37.38 -32.07
N GLY A 317 -4.06 -37.15 -32.86
CA GLY A 317 -4.77 -38.21 -33.57
C GLY A 317 -3.76 -39.03 -34.36
N HIS A 318 -3.49 -40.25 -33.90
CA HIS A 318 -2.83 -41.25 -34.71
C HIS A 318 -3.82 -41.69 -35.79
N SER A 319 -3.69 -41.09 -36.97
CA SER A 319 -4.22 -41.67 -38.20
C SER A 319 -3.44 -42.96 -38.46
N LYS A 320 -4.01 -44.10 -38.07
CA LYS A 320 -3.59 -45.38 -38.64
C LYS A 320 -4.17 -45.46 -40.04
N VAL A 321 -3.27 -45.49 -41.03
CA VAL A 321 -3.54 -45.94 -42.40
C VAL A 321 -3.57 -47.46 -42.41
#